data_AF-A0A0K8VNC6-F1
#
_entry.id   AF-A0A0K8VNC6-F1
#
_cell.length_a   1.000
_cell.length_b   1.000
_cell.length_c   1.000
_cell.angle_alpha   90.00
_cell.angle_beta   90.00
_cell.angle_gamma   90.00
#
_symmetry.space_group_name_H-M   'P 1'
#
loop_
_entity.id
_entity.type
_entity.pdbx_description
1 polymer ?
#
loop_
_entity_poly.entity_id
_entity_poly.type
_entity_poly.pdbx_seq_one_letter_code
_entity_poly.pdbx_strand_id
1 'polypeptide(L)'
;MSTNINYKNLIHSSHMPPKTRRRFQDGKRSVDFVLAYIGDDDYIPENRRKREIFETNLIKEGLHLEHDNTQRIHFIKIHAPLEVLCRYAEILKIKLPMKKIPGQELIAEDDFRIKYVLTTTCSRIFS
;
A
#
# COMPACT_ATOMS: atom_id res chain seq x y z
N MET A 1 28.03 16.13 -39.70
CA MET A 1 26.62 16.44 -39.36
C MET A 1 26.42 16.06 -37.90
N SER A 2 26.72 16.98 -36.98
CA SER A 2 26.57 16.73 -35.55
C SER A 2 25.17 17.15 -35.14
N THR A 3 24.31 16.19 -34.84
CA THR A 3 22.97 16.45 -34.33
C THR A 3 23.09 17.05 -32.93
N ASN A 4 22.55 18.27 -32.79
CA ASN A 4 22.45 18.96 -31.52
C ASN A 4 21.42 18.23 -30.66
N ILE A 5 21.88 17.37 -29.74
CA ILE A 5 21.03 16.76 -28.74
C ILE A 5 20.66 17.87 -27.75
N ASN A 6 19.40 18.30 -27.79
CA ASN A 6 18.90 19.33 -26.88
C ASN A 6 18.70 18.73 -25.49
N TYR A 7 19.72 18.87 -24.64
CA TYR A 7 19.73 18.38 -23.26
C TYR A 7 18.64 19.02 -22.36
N LYS A 8 17.89 20.01 -22.84
CA LYS A 8 16.77 20.62 -22.08
C LYS A 8 15.59 19.68 -21.86
N ASN A 9 15.49 18.57 -22.61
CA ASN A 9 14.43 17.58 -22.42
C ASN A 9 14.79 16.47 -21.41
N LEU A 10 16.04 16.42 -20.93
CA LEU A 10 16.52 15.42 -19.96
C LEU A 10 16.33 15.84 -18.49
N ILE A 11 15.75 17.02 -18.25
CA ILE A 11 15.68 17.64 -16.92
C ILE A 11 14.29 17.52 -16.26
N HIS A 12 13.43 16.62 -16.75
CA HIS A 12 12.06 16.48 -16.23
C HIS A 12 11.94 15.66 -14.93
N SER A 13 13.05 15.33 -14.26
CA SER A 13 13.02 14.56 -13.00
C SER A 13 13.49 15.37 -11.78
N SER A 14 14.25 16.46 -11.95
CA SER A 14 14.85 17.22 -10.83
C SER A 14 14.07 18.46 -10.37
N HIS A 15 13.06 18.91 -11.12
CA HIS A 15 12.29 20.14 -10.80
C HIS A 15 10.87 19.90 -10.27
N MET A 16 10.50 18.65 -10.01
CA MET A 16 9.26 18.35 -9.30
C MET A 16 9.45 18.70 -7.82
N PRO A 17 8.74 19.71 -7.27
CA PRO A 17 8.92 20.11 -5.89
C PRO A 17 8.69 18.90 -4.97
N PRO A 18 9.36 18.78 -3.80
CA PRO A 18 9.30 17.58 -2.96
C PRO A 18 7.88 17.05 -2.63
N LYS A 19 6.88 17.93 -2.72
CA LYS A 19 5.45 17.62 -2.56
C LYS A 19 4.85 16.72 -3.66
N THR A 20 5.38 16.67 -4.88
CA THR A 20 4.78 15.88 -5.98
C THR A 20 5.22 14.41 -6.01
N ARG A 21 6.30 14.01 -5.33
CA ARG A 21 6.74 12.60 -5.30
C ARG A 21 5.83 11.67 -4.50
N ARG A 22 5.07 12.20 -3.54
CA ARG A 22 4.13 11.41 -2.69
C ARG A 22 2.76 11.21 -3.33
N ARG A 23 2.57 11.72 -4.54
CA ARG A 23 1.33 11.66 -5.30
C ARG A 23 1.61 11.09 -6.69
N PHE A 24 0.54 10.64 -7.33
CA PHE A 24 0.51 10.42 -8.77
C PHE A 24 0.60 11.78 -9.49
N GLN A 25 0.90 11.77 -10.78
CA GLN A 25 1.04 12.98 -11.61
C GLN A 25 -0.24 13.80 -11.68
N ASP A 26 -1.40 13.17 -11.45
CA ASP A 26 -2.69 13.87 -11.33
C ASP A 26 -2.82 14.74 -10.06
N GLY A 27 -1.88 14.63 -9.11
CA GLY A 27 -1.89 15.34 -7.84
C GLY A 27 -2.96 14.92 -6.84
N LYS A 28 -3.83 13.96 -7.20
CA LYS A 28 -5.00 13.53 -6.41
C LYS A 28 -4.69 12.29 -5.60
N ARG A 29 -4.15 11.25 -6.24
CA ARG A 29 -3.90 9.94 -5.61
C ARG A 29 -2.59 9.95 -4.82
N SER A 30 -2.61 9.52 -3.55
CA SER A 30 -1.37 9.27 -2.77
C SER A 30 -0.68 8.01 -3.26
N VAL A 31 0.63 8.00 -3.12
CA VAL A 31 1.44 6.78 -3.27
C VAL A 31 1.46 6.05 -1.94
N ASP A 32 0.99 4.81 -1.93
CA ASP A 32 1.01 3.92 -0.77
C ASP A 32 2.26 3.02 -0.78
N PHE A 33 2.59 2.49 -1.96
CA PHE A 33 3.79 1.67 -2.19
C PHE A 33 4.52 2.07 -3.47
N VAL A 34 5.79 1.70 -3.57
CA VAL A 34 6.60 1.84 -4.79
C VAL A 34 7.32 0.52 -5.06
N LEU A 35 7.23 0.04 -6.29
CA LEU A 35 8.11 -1.01 -6.81
C LEU A 35 9.26 -0.37 -7.57
N ALA A 36 10.43 -0.97 -7.49
CA ALA A 36 11.62 -0.53 -8.22
C ALA A 36 12.24 -1.72 -8.95
N TYR A 37 12.68 -1.50 -10.19
CA TYR A 37 13.40 -2.49 -10.97
C TYR A 37 14.41 -1.83 -11.90
N ILE A 38 15.41 -2.57 -12.36
CA ILE A 38 16.41 -2.07 -13.31
C ILE A 38 15.79 -2.11 -14.70
N GLY A 39 15.68 -0.96 -15.37
CA GLY A 39 15.09 -0.85 -16.70
C GLY A 39 15.85 -1.65 -17.76
N ASP A 40 17.16 -1.78 -17.59
CA ASP A 40 18.00 -2.64 -18.44
C ASP A 40 17.46 -4.08 -18.45
N ASP A 41 16.92 -4.62 -17.36
CA ASP A 41 16.40 -6.00 -17.30
C ASP A 41 15.24 -6.27 -18.28
N ASP A 42 14.67 -5.24 -18.91
CA ASP A 42 13.64 -5.38 -19.93
C ASP A 42 14.11 -6.12 -21.18
N TYR A 43 15.42 -6.21 -21.44
CA TYR A 43 15.96 -7.07 -22.50
C TYR A 43 15.86 -8.56 -22.16
N ILE A 44 15.64 -8.92 -20.90
CA ILE A 44 15.47 -10.30 -20.44
C ILE A 44 13.97 -10.64 -20.51
N PRO A 45 13.51 -11.45 -21.49
CA PRO A 45 12.07 -11.66 -21.71
C PRO A 45 11.36 -12.28 -20.51
N GLU A 46 12.05 -13.13 -19.75
CA GLU A 46 11.50 -13.75 -18.55
C GLU A 46 11.21 -12.72 -17.44
N ASN A 47 12.13 -11.77 -17.22
CA ASN A 47 11.97 -10.73 -16.21
C ASN A 47 10.81 -9.80 -16.56
N ARG A 48 10.73 -9.39 -17.83
CA ARG A 48 9.60 -8.62 -18.36
C ARG A 48 8.28 -9.35 -18.14
N ARG A 49 8.20 -10.62 -18.53
CA ARG A 49 6.98 -11.44 -18.39
C ARG A 49 6.55 -11.59 -16.92
N LYS A 50 7.48 -11.85 -16.00
CA LYS A 50 7.18 -11.94 -14.56
C LYS A 50 6.59 -10.63 -14.05
N ARG A 51 7.13 -9.49 -14.50
CA ARG A 51 6.66 -8.16 -14.11
C ARG A 51 5.25 -7.88 -14.65
N GLU A 52 5.02 -8.13 -15.94
CA GLU A 52 3.70 -7.95 -16.57
C GLU A 52 2.61 -8.78 -15.87
N ILE A 53 2.92 -10.03 -15.51
CA ILE A 53 2.00 -10.89 -14.75
C ILE A 53 1.69 -10.28 -13.38
N PHE A 54 2.72 -9.85 -12.66
CA PHE A 54 2.56 -9.26 -11.33
C PHE A 54 1.73 -7.96 -11.39
N GLU A 55 2.05 -7.04 -12.30
CA GLU A 55 1.32 -5.80 -12.51
C GLU A 55 -0.14 -6.06 -12.91
N THR A 56 -0.38 -7.01 -13.81
CA THR A 56 -1.74 -7.41 -14.20
C THR A 56 -2.54 -7.90 -13.00
N ASN A 57 -1.92 -8.68 -12.12
CA ASN A 57 -2.59 -9.16 -10.91
C ASN A 57 -2.89 -8.02 -9.93
N LEU A 58 -1.99 -7.04 -9.76
CA LEU A 58 -2.25 -5.86 -8.94
C LEU A 58 -3.45 -5.05 -9.46
N ILE A 59 -3.55 -4.85 -10.78
CA ILE A 59 -4.69 -4.18 -11.41
C ILE A 59 -5.98 -4.97 -11.18
N LYS A 60 -5.94 -6.30 -11.36
CA LYS A 60 -7.10 -7.18 -11.12
C LYS A 60 -7.58 -7.12 -9.67
N GLU A 61 -6.68 -6.98 -8.71
CA GLU A 61 -7.05 -6.77 -7.30
C GLU A 61 -7.61 -5.35 -7.02
N GLY A 62 -7.61 -4.47 -8.01
CA GLY A 62 -8.19 -3.12 -7.93
C GLY A 62 -7.19 -2.03 -7.56
N LEU A 63 -5.88 -2.31 -7.57
CA LEU A 63 -4.85 -1.31 -7.29
C LEU A 63 -4.59 -0.45 -8.52
N HIS A 64 -4.28 0.81 -8.29
CA HIS A 64 -3.89 1.75 -9.34
C HIS A 64 -2.37 1.84 -9.42
N LEU A 65 -1.82 1.83 -10.64
CA LEU A 65 -0.38 1.95 -10.89
C LEU A 65 -0.05 3.18 -11.74
N GLU A 66 1.12 3.76 -11.52
CA GLU A 66 1.73 4.81 -12.35
C GLU A 66 3.22 4.50 -12.54
N HIS A 67 3.67 4.44 -13.79
CA HIS A 67 5.06 4.16 -14.14
C HIS A 67 5.90 5.43 -14.26
N ASP A 68 7.11 5.38 -13.73
CA ASP A 68 8.15 6.39 -13.91
C ASP A 68 9.43 5.70 -14.38
N ASN A 69 9.66 5.76 -15.70
CA ASN A 69 10.77 5.11 -16.38
C ASN A 69 11.83 6.14 -16.84
N THR A 70 11.94 7.27 -16.15
CA THR A 70 12.82 8.39 -16.57
C THR A 70 14.30 8.13 -16.29
N GLN A 71 14.63 7.14 -15.47
CA GLN A 71 15.99 6.82 -15.03
C GLN A 71 16.31 5.35 -15.28
N ARG A 72 17.57 4.94 -15.07
CA ARG A 72 17.98 3.53 -15.19
C ARG A 72 17.21 2.60 -14.26
N ILE A 73 16.81 3.09 -13.08
CA ILE A 73 15.88 2.40 -12.20
C ILE A 73 14.49 2.89 -12.56
N HIS A 74 13.63 1.99 -12.99
CA HIS A 74 12.22 2.25 -13.24
C HIS A 74 11.44 2.08 -11.93
N PHE A 75 10.46 2.95 -11.72
CA PHE A 75 9.58 2.91 -10.57
C PHE A 75 8.14 2.68 -10.99
N ILE A 76 7.40 1.94 -10.18
CA ILE A 76 5.96 1.80 -10.30
C ILE A 76 5.35 2.26 -8.98
N LYS A 77 4.67 3.40 -9.01
CA LYS A 77 3.92 3.90 -7.87
C LYS A 77 2.59 3.15 -7.80
N ILE A 78 2.20 2.76 -6.60
CA ILE A 78 0.97 2.03 -6.33
C ILE A 78 0.10 2.87 -5.41
N HIS A 79 -1.17 3.00 -5.77
CA HIS A 79 -2.21 3.57 -4.94
C HIS A 79 -3.30 2.54 -4.66
N ALA A 80 -3.71 2.43 -3.40
CA ALA A 80 -4.83 1.61 -2.98
C ALA A 80 -6.11 2.46 -2.86
N PRO A 81 -7.11 2.27 -3.75
CA PRO A 81 -8.39 2.95 -3.64
C PRO A 81 -9.13 2.58 -2.35
N LEU A 82 -10.04 3.47 -1.91
CA LEU A 82 -10.81 3.27 -0.67
C LEU A 82 -11.54 1.93 -0.65
N GLU A 83 -12.15 1.53 -1.76
CA GLU A 83 -12.86 0.25 -1.87
C GLU A 83 -11.96 -0.95 -1.56
N VAL A 84 -10.74 -0.95 -2.11
CA VAL A 84 -9.74 -1.99 -1.86
C VAL A 84 -9.34 -1.99 -0.38
N LEU A 85 -9.06 -0.81 0.18
CA LEU A 85 -8.73 -0.68 1.60
C LEU A 85 -9.85 -1.20 2.52
N CYS A 86 -11.11 -0.85 2.23
CA CYS A 86 -12.27 -1.31 2.99
C CYS A 86 -12.41 -2.84 2.93
N ARG A 87 -12.35 -3.42 1.72
CA ARG A 87 -12.44 -4.88 1.51
C ARG A 87 -11.36 -5.62 2.32
N TYR A 88 -10.10 -5.19 2.21
CA TYR A 88 -9.02 -5.86 2.93
C TYR A 88 -9.02 -5.57 4.43
N ALA A 89 -9.46 -4.39 4.90
CA ALA A 89 -9.63 -4.12 6.32
C ALA A 89 -10.66 -5.06 6.96
N GLU A 90 -11.74 -5.38 6.25
CA GLU A 90 -12.76 -6.33 6.68
C GLU A 90 -12.22 -7.77 6.73
N ILE A 91 -11.45 -8.19 5.72
CA ILE A 91 -10.82 -9.51 5.67
C ILE A 91 -9.79 -9.67 6.80
N LEU A 92 -8.93 -8.67 6.99
CA LEU A 92 -7.85 -8.67 7.97
C LEU A 92 -8.32 -8.38 9.41
N LYS A 93 -9.62 -8.05 9.59
CA LYS A 93 -10.22 -7.68 10.88
C LYS A 93 -9.45 -6.55 11.59
N ILE A 94 -9.07 -5.52 10.83
CA ILE A 94 -8.39 -4.34 11.37
C ILE A 94 -9.30 -3.66 12.39
N LYS A 95 -8.80 -3.48 13.62
CA LYS A 95 -9.50 -2.72 14.66
C LYS A 95 -9.23 -1.24 14.49
N LEU A 96 -10.29 -0.48 14.20
CA LEU A 96 -10.25 0.98 14.19
C LEU A 96 -10.84 1.55 15.48
N PRO A 97 -10.37 2.72 15.94
CA PRO A 97 -10.99 3.41 17.07
C PRO A 97 -12.44 3.75 16.71
N MET A 98 -13.38 3.20 17.48
CA MET A 98 -14.81 3.51 17.33
C MET A 98 -15.15 4.78 18.11
N LYS A 99 -16.08 5.56 17.57
CA LYS A 99 -16.66 6.70 18.29
C LYS A 99 -17.34 6.18 19.55
N LYS A 100 -17.09 6.82 20.70
CA LYS A 100 -17.80 6.51 21.94
C LYS A 100 -19.29 6.80 21.76
N ILE A 101 -20.13 5.81 22.07
CA ILE A 101 -21.59 5.99 22.09
C ILE A 101 -21.97 6.63 23.43
N PRO A 102 -22.86 7.64 23.48
CA PRO A 102 -23.39 8.14 24.74
C PRO A 102 -23.94 6.99 25.60
N GLY A 103 -23.48 6.87 26.85
CA GLY A 103 -23.86 5.76 27.73
C GLY A 103 -23.03 4.47 27.56
N GLN A 104 -22.02 4.42 26.67
CA GLN A 104 -21.13 3.26 26.53
C GLN A 104 -20.34 2.94 27.82
N GLU A 105 -20.08 3.95 28.65
CA GLU A 105 -19.45 3.77 29.97
C GLU A 105 -20.33 2.93 30.91
N LEU A 106 -21.65 2.91 30.70
CA LEU A 106 -22.61 2.09 31.46
C LEU A 106 -22.67 0.63 30.98
N ILE A 107 -22.08 0.34 29.81
CA ILE A 107 -22.02 -1.02 29.22
C ILE A 107 -20.72 -1.73 29.66
N ALA A 108 -19.81 -1.05 30.36
CA ALA A 108 -18.52 -1.59 30.79
C ALA A 108 -18.60 -2.55 32.00
N GLU A 109 -19.79 -2.95 32.42
CA GLU A 109 -20.04 -3.87 33.53
C GLU A 109 -20.70 -5.13 32.97
N ASP A 110 -19.91 -6.06 32.40
CA ASP A 110 -20.22 -7.51 32.43
C ASP A 110 -19.15 -8.39 31.73
N ASP A 111 -18.30 -7.83 30.86
CA ASP A 111 -17.30 -8.63 30.13
C ASP A 111 -16.04 -8.99 30.96
N PHE A 112 -15.84 -8.35 32.12
CA PHE A 112 -14.72 -8.67 33.02
C PHE A 112 -15.00 -9.92 33.89
N ARG A 113 -16.27 -10.28 34.14
CA ARG A 113 -16.63 -11.46 34.95
C ARG A 113 -16.39 -12.78 34.22
N ILE A 114 -16.50 -12.83 32.89
CA ILE A 114 -16.34 -14.11 32.15
C ILE A 114 -14.88 -14.59 32.16
N LYS A 115 -13.89 -13.67 32.14
CA LYS A 115 -12.47 -14.04 32.24
C LYS A 115 -12.07 -14.53 33.63
N TYR A 116 -12.59 -13.93 34.70
CA TYR A 116 -12.27 -14.32 36.07
C TYR A 116 -12.87 -15.67 36.47
N VAL A 117 -14.02 -16.06 35.93
CA VAL A 117 -14.68 -17.33 36.30
C VAL A 117 -14.00 -18.56 35.67
N LEU A 118 -13.43 -18.43 34.47
CA LEU A 118 -12.74 -19.54 33.79
C LEU A 118 -11.30 -19.78 34.27
N THR A 119 -10.68 -18.83 34.96
CA THR A 119 -9.29 -18.96 35.47
C THR A 119 -9.20 -19.61 36.85
N THR A 120 -10.29 -19.65 37.63
CA THR A 120 -10.26 -20.12 39.04
C THR A 120 -10.57 -21.60 39.21
N THR A 121 -10.94 -22.32 38.14
CA THR A 121 -11.30 -23.75 38.21
C THR A 121 -10.23 -24.71 37.68
N CYS A 122 -9.14 -24.23 37.07
CA CYS A 122 -8.12 -25.10 36.46
C CYS A 122 -6.78 -25.19 37.23
N SER A 123 -6.73 -24.75 38.49
CA SER A 123 -5.51 -24.86 39.33
C SER A 123 -5.59 -25.93 40.43
N ARG A 124 -6.54 -26.88 40.36
CA ARG A 124 -6.66 -27.98 41.33
C ARG A 124 -6.66 -29.40 40.74
N ILE A 125 -6.19 -29.61 39.51
CA ILE A 125 -6.11 -30.96 38.92
C ILE A 125 -4.67 -31.37 38.55
N PHE A 126 -3.68 -30.51 38.78
CA PHE A 126 -2.26 -30.91 38.76
C PHE A 126 -1.50 -30.34 39.96
N SER A 127 -1.77 -30.91 41.13
CA SER A 127 -0.83 -31.08 42.25
C SER A 127 -1.21 -32.36 42.98
#